data_AF-A0A369H1S0-F1
#
_entry.id   AF-A0A369H1S0-F1
#
_cell.length_a   1.000
_cell.length_b   1.000
_cell.length_c   1.000
_cell.angle_alpha   90.00
_cell.angle_beta   90.00
_cell.angle_gamma   90.00
#
_symmetry.space_group_name_H-M   'P 1'
#
loop_
_entity.id
_entity.type
_entity.pdbx_description
1 polymer ?
#
loop_
_entity_poly.entity_id
_entity_poly.type
_entity_poly.pdbx_seq_one_letter_code
_entity_poly.pdbx_strand_id
1 'polypeptide(L)'
;MVLVAIVGSHMRQIPNLNDAVVILQVSCGVVMAYGMLILPGVTLAVITYRLERPAEITQALNDFFWFSFMLPWPTFVLQCLALAYAILQDTRPRPVFPKAAAYINIVAPLFLIPSFGMHFVKDGPLAWNGAITFWVAIFAFGLPVVGDILCLTRAVVKERPVRVTDVVTDRSGFGTKS
;
A
#
# COMPACT_ATOMS: atom_id res chain seq x y z
N MET A 1 -0.67 -7.17 -2.05
CA MET A 1 -1.04 -7.40 -3.47
C MET A 1 -2.52 -7.20 -3.73
N VAL A 2 -3.43 -7.88 -3.01
CA VAL A 2 -4.89 -7.72 -3.21
C VAL A 2 -5.35 -6.26 -3.08
N LEU A 3 -4.90 -5.55 -2.03
CA LEU A 3 -5.23 -4.13 -1.83
C LEU A 3 -4.81 -3.27 -3.03
N VAL A 4 -3.59 -3.44 -3.52
CA VAL A 4 -3.02 -2.70 -4.66
C VAL A 4 -3.85 -2.94 -5.93
N ALA A 5 -4.27 -4.19 -6.17
CA ALA A 5 -5.10 -4.53 -7.32
C ALA A 5 -6.50 -3.88 -7.24
N ILE A 6 -7.11 -3.86 -6.05
CA ILE A 6 -8.40 -3.21 -5.82
C ILE A 6 -8.30 -1.70 -6.04
N VAL A 7 -7.27 -1.05 -5.47
CA VAL A 7 -7.01 0.38 -5.67
C VAL A 7 -6.83 0.69 -7.16
N GLY A 8 -5.98 -0.06 -7.86
CA GLY A 8 -5.74 0.14 -9.30
C GLY A 8 -6.99 -0.06 -10.15
N SER A 9 -7.82 -1.08 -9.83
CA SER A 9 -9.11 -1.28 -10.50
C SER A 9 -10.05 -0.10 -10.30
N HIS A 10 -10.04 0.50 -9.10
CA HIS A 10 -10.87 1.64 -8.80
C HIS A 10 -10.37 2.94 -9.48
N MET A 11 -9.06 3.15 -9.54
CA MET A 11 -8.47 4.30 -10.22
C MET A 11 -8.82 4.33 -11.72
N ARG A 12 -8.92 3.17 -12.38
CA ARG A 12 -9.35 3.09 -13.79
C ARG A 12 -10.77 3.59 -14.05
N GLN A 13 -11.60 3.67 -13.01
CA GLN A 13 -12.97 4.18 -13.13
C GLN A 13 -13.05 5.71 -13.07
N ILE A 14 -11.93 6.40 -12.83
CA ILE A 14 -11.88 7.85 -12.71
C ILE A 14 -11.82 8.47 -14.13
N PRO A 15 -12.75 9.37 -14.49
CA PRO A 15 -12.75 10.00 -15.81
C PRO A 15 -11.51 10.88 -16.00
N ASN A 16 -10.92 10.83 -17.19
CA ASN A 16 -9.72 11.60 -17.59
C ASN A 16 -8.43 11.29 -16.81
N LEU A 17 -8.36 10.16 -16.09
CA LEU A 17 -7.12 9.72 -15.48
C LEU A 17 -6.21 9.03 -16.52
N ASN A 18 -4.95 9.45 -16.59
CA ASN A 18 -3.97 8.81 -17.46
C ASN A 18 -3.60 7.41 -16.93
N ASP A 19 -3.66 6.39 -17.79
CA ASP A 19 -3.31 5.00 -17.46
C ASP A 19 -1.90 4.85 -16.87
N ALA A 20 -0.97 5.74 -17.23
CA ALA A 20 0.38 5.76 -16.68
C ALA A 20 0.38 5.91 -15.15
N VAL A 21 -0.57 6.65 -14.58
CA VAL A 21 -0.69 6.83 -13.12
C VAL A 21 -1.14 5.54 -12.44
N VAL A 22 -2.07 4.82 -13.07
CA VAL A 22 -2.54 3.52 -12.57
C VAL A 22 -1.42 2.48 -12.64
N ILE A 23 -0.70 2.44 -13.77
CA ILE A 23 0.45 1.54 -13.96
C ILE A 23 1.54 1.84 -12.94
N LEU A 24 1.84 3.12 -12.70
CA LEU A 24 2.81 3.55 -11.69
C LEU A 24 2.39 3.07 -10.29
N GLN A 25 1.14 3.32 -9.89
CA GLN A 25 0.61 2.93 -8.58
C GLN A 25 0.72 1.41 -8.38
N VAL A 26 0.25 0.62 -9.34
CA VAL A 26 0.24 -0.85 -9.24
C VAL A 26 1.66 -1.41 -9.27
N SER A 27 2.50 -0.94 -10.18
CA SER A 27 3.89 -1.44 -10.32
C SER A 27 4.71 -1.15 -9.06
N CYS A 28 4.62 0.07 -8.53
CA CYS A 28 5.27 0.43 -7.26
C CYS A 28 4.73 -0.41 -6.10
N GLY A 29 3.42 -0.69 -6.05
CA GLY A 29 2.83 -1.56 -5.04
C GLY A 29 3.30 -3.01 -5.11
N VAL A 30 3.54 -3.55 -6.30
CA VAL A 30 4.11 -4.89 -6.50
C VAL A 30 5.57 -4.94 -6.07
N VAL A 31 6.38 -3.96 -6.50
CA VAL A 31 7.81 -3.86 -6.13
C VAL A 31 7.97 -3.72 -4.62
N MET A 32 7.14 -2.87 -3.99
CA MET A 32 7.07 -2.73 -2.53
C MET A 32 6.76 -4.06 -1.86
N ALA A 33 5.71 -4.76 -2.29
CA ALA A 33 5.32 -6.03 -1.68
C ALA A 33 6.43 -7.09 -1.81
N TYR A 34 7.12 -7.15 -2.95
CA TYR A 34 8.26 -8.04 -3.14
C TYR A 34 9.42 -7.67 -2.22
N GLY A 35 9.84 -6.40 -2.23
CA GLY A 35 10.96 -5.91 -1.44
C GLY A 35 10.73 -6.04 0.06
N MET A 36 9.52 -5.73 0.54
CA MET A 36 9.21 -5.69 1.97
C MET A 36 8.83 -7.06 2.56
N LEU A 37 8.22 -7.97 1.78
CA LEU A 37 7.74 -9.25 2.32
C LEU A 37 8.56 -10.45 1.87
N ILE A 38 8.87 -10.53 0.57
CA ILE A 38 9.48 -11.72 0.00
C ILE A 38 10.98 -11.77 0.32
N LEU A 39 11.71 -10.68 0.05
CA LEU A 39 13.15 -10.63 0.31
C LEU A 39 13.49 -10.84 1.80
N PRO A 40 12.93 -10.07 2.75
CA PRO A 40 13.14 -10.28 4.18
C PRO A 40 12.72 -11.67 4.65
N GLY A 41 11.60 -12.20 4.14
CA GLY A 41 11.11 -13.53 4.50
C GLY A 41 12.09 -14.64 4.09
N VAL A 42 12.63 -14.56 2.87
CA VAL A 42 13.67 -15.50 2.41
C VAL A 42 14.93 -15.35 3.25
N THR A 43 15.36 -14.13 3.57
CA THR A 43 16.53 -13.90 4.42
C THR A 43 16.35 -14.51 5.82
N LEU A 44 15.20 -14.29 6.46
CA LEU A 44 14.90 -14.89 7.76
C LEU A 44 14.92 -16.42 7.69
N ALA A 45 14.31 -17.01 6.67
CA ALA A 45 14.33 -18.47 6.48
C ALA A 45 15.77 -19.00 6.37
N VAL A 46 16.63 -18.29 5.62
CA VAL A 46 18.06 -18.64 5.47
C VAL A 46 18.82 -18.52 6.79
N ILE A 47 18.55 -17.49 7.60
CA ILE A 47 19.15 -17.30 8.93
C ILE A 47 18.78 -18.48 9.83
N THR A 48 17.49 -18.85 9.89
CA THR A 48 17.01 -19.91 10.78
C THR A 48 17.38 -21.32 10.34
N TYR A 49 17.71 -21.52 9.06
CA TYR A 49 17.99 -22.85 8.50
C TYR A 49 19.27 -23.50 9.06
N ARG A 50 20.27 -22.71 9.49
CA ARG A 50 21.51 -23.20 10.10
C ARG A 50 21.91 -22.30 11.25
N LEU A 51 21.67 -22.77 12.47
CA LEU A 51 21.97 -22.02 13.69
C LEU A 51 23.45 -22.12 14.09
N GLU A 52 24.19 -23.15 13.67
CA GLU A 52 25.62 -23.30 14.01
C GLU A 52 26.58 -22.47 13.14
N ARG A 53 26.10 -21.39 12.50
CA ARG A 53 26.96 -20.51 11.69
C ARG A 53 27.80 -19.56 12.55
N PRO A 54 28.98 -19.13 12.07
CA PRO A 54 29.72 -18.03 12.67
C PRO A 54 28.84 -16.79 12.88
N ALA A 55 29.03 -16.10 14.00
CA ALA A 55 28.18 -14.98 14.42
C ALA A 55 28.19 -13.82 13.42
N GLU A 56 29.32 -13.59 12.75
CA GLU A 56 29.52 -12.53 11.77
C GLU A 56 28.62 -12.71 10.54
N ILE A 57 28.38 -13.95 10.11
CA ILE A 57 27.48 -14.26 8.98
C ILE A 57 26.04 -13.99 9.38
N THR A 58 25.65 -14.39 10.59
CA THR A 58 24.31 -14.14 11.12
C THR A 58 24.04 -12.64 11.26
N GLN A 59 25.02 -11.87 11.72
CA GLN A 59 24.92 -10.41 11.79
C GLN A 59 24.74 -9.78 10.40
N ALA A 60 25.57 -10.15 9.42
CA ALA A 60 25.44 -9.62 8.06
C ALA A 60 24.09 -9.95 7.41
N LEU A 61 23.56 -11.16 7.65
CA LEU A 61 22.22 -11.54 7.18
C LEU A 61 21.11 -10.78 7.92
N ASN A 62 21.29 -10.50 9.21
CA ASN A 62 20.35 -9.69 9.98
C ASN A 62 20.29 -8.25 9.47
N ASP A 63 21.45 -7.64 9.20
CA ASP A 63 21.52 -6.32 8.59
C ASP A 63 20.84 -6.33 7.22
N PHE A 64 21.13 -7.33 6.37
CA PHE A 64 20.48 -7.46 5.07
C PHE A 64 18.95 -7.61 5.17
N PHE A 65 18.45 -8.34 6.17
CA PHE A 65 17.02 -8.45 6.45
C PHE A 65 16.41 -7.07 6.73
N TRP A 66 17.00 -6.29 7.63
CA TRP A 66 16.48 -4.97 7.99
C TRP A 66 16.57 -3.95 6.85
N PHE A 67 17.68 -3.96 6.10
CA PHE A 67 17.84 -3.09 4.94
C PHE A 67 16.86 -3.46 3.83
N SER A 68 16.72 -4.74 3.47
CA SER A 68 15.77 -5.16 2.43
C SER A 68 14.31 -4.84 2.82
N PHE A 69 13.97 -4.90 4.11
CA PHE A 69 12.65 -4.55 4.61
C PHE A 69 12.36 -3.04 4.52
N MET A 70 13.33 -2.18 4.83
CA MET A 70 13.14 -0.73 4.92
C MET A 70 13.41 0.00 3.59
N LEU A 71 14.36 -0.46 2.77
CA LEU A 71 14.81 0.20 1.54
C LEU A 71 13.73 0.44 0.48
N PRO A 72 12.67 -0.37 0.33
CA PRO A 72 11.64 -0.16 -0.68
C PRO A 72 10.84 1.15 -0.52
N TRP A 73 10.97 1.88 0.60
CA TRP A 73 10.18 3.07 0.92
C TRP A 73 10.02 4.11 -0.22
N PRO A 74 10.96 4.37 -1.16
CA PRO A 74 10.72 5.32 -2.26
C PRO A 74 9.57 4.86 -3.17
N THR A 75 9.43 3.55 -3.36
CA THR A 75 8.32 2.98 -4.13
C THR A 75 6.99 3.14 -3.39
N PHE A 76 6.99 3.18 -2.05
CA PHE A 76 5.80 3.51 -1.27
C PHE A 76 5.38 4.96 -1.51
N VAL A 77 6.34 5.89 -1.44
CA VAL A 77 6.09 7.32 -1.70
C VAL A 77 5.48 7.52 -3.09
N LEU A 78 6.08 6.93 -4.13
CA LEU A 78 5.55 7.03 -5.50
C LEU A 78 4.15 6.44 -5.63
N GLN A 79 3.88 5.30 -4.98
CA GLN A 79 2.56 4.69 -4.96
C GLN A 79 1.50 5.60 -4.30
N CYS A 80 1.82 6.19 -3.15
CA CYS A 80 0.94 7.10 -2.44
C CYS A 80 0.68 8.39 -3.23
N LEU A 81 1.73 8.97 -3.84
CA LEU A 81 1.58 10.16 -4.69
C LEU A 81 0.74 9.88 -5.93
N ALA A 82 0.90 8.73 -6.57
CA ALA A 82 0.06 8.32 -7.70
C ALA A 82 -1.41 8.18 -7.30
N LEU A 83 -1.68 7.58 -6.13
CA LEU A 83 -3.03 7.49 -5.59
C LEU A 83 -3.60 8.87 -5.23
N ALA A 84 -2.84 9.71 -4.54
CA ALA A 84 -3.27 11.07 -4.19
C ALA A 84 -3.62 11.91 -5.42
N TYR A 85 -2.80 11.82 -6.48
CA TYR A 85 -3.08 12.48 -7.75
C TYR A 85 -4.41 12.00 -8.34
N ALA A 86 -4.66 10.68 -8.36
CA ALA A 86 -5.91 10.13 -8.86
C ALA A 86 -7.13 10.59 -8.04
N ILE A 87 -7.01 10.66 -6.71
CA ILE A 87 -8.08 11.16 -5.83
C ILE A 87 -8.39 12.63 -6.12
N LEU A 88 -7.37 13.46 -6.38
CA LEU A 88 -7.56 14.88 -6.69
C LEU A 88 -8.22 15.12 -8.06
N GLN A 89 -7.99 14.22 -9.02
CA GLN A 89 -8.64 14.24 -10.33
C GLN A 89 -10.06 13.66 -10.31
N ASP A 90 -10.47 13.02 -9.22
CA ASP A 90 -11.79 12.41 -9.12
C ASP A 90 -12.90 13.47 -9.00
N THR A 91 -13.60 13.68 -10.12
CA THR A 91 -14.73 14.61 -10.25
C THR A 91 -16.10 13.93 -10.09
N ARG A 92 -16.13 12.65 -9.73
CA ARG A 92 -17.39 11.90 -9.60
C ARG A 92 -18.26 12.47 -8.45
N PRO A 93 -19.60 12.40 -8.56
CA PRO A 93 -20.51 12.88 -7.50
C PRO A 93 -20.37 12.14 -6.16
N ARG A 94 -19.88 10.89 -6.20
CA ARG A 94 -19.66 10.03 -5.03
C ARG A 94 -18.27 9.37 -5.15
N PRO A 95 -17.18 10.09 -4.84
CA PRO A 95 -15.85 9.51 -4.88
C PRO A 95 -15.68 8.49 -3.74
N VAL A 96 -14.98 7.39 -4.01
CA VAL A 96 -14.68 6.34 -3.01
C VAL A 96 -13.69 6.83 -1.97
N PHE A 97 -12.72 7.63 -2.41
CA PHE A 97 -11.73 8.24 -1.54
C PHE A 97 -12.12 9.69 -1.24
N PRO A 98 -12.20 10.10 0.03
CA PRO A 98 -12.40 11.50 0.37
C PRO A 98 -11.14 12.30 0.00
N LYS A 99 -11.29 13.59 -0.33
CA LYS A 99 -10.14 14.48 -0.60
C LYS A 99 -9.15 14.55 0.57
N ALA A 100 -9.62 14.33 1.80
CA ALA A 100 -8.76 14.19 2.98
C ALA A 100 -7.71 13.06 2.84
N ALA A 101 -8.07 11.94 2.21
CA ALA A 101 -7.17 10.82 1.99
C ALA A 101 -6.02 11.17 1.02
N ALA A 102 -6.24 12.11 0.09
CA ALA A 102 -5.17 12.61 -0.78
C ALA A 102 -4.09 13.33 0.02
N TYR A 103 -4.47 14.18 0.99
CA TYR A 103 -3.50 14.88 1.84
C TYR A 103 -2.70 13.93 2.72
N ILE A 104 -3.35 12.89 3.26
CA ILE A 104 -2.64 11.85 4.05
C ILE A 104 -1.64 11.11 3.16
N ASN A 105 -2.04 10.72 1.94
CA ASN A 105 -1.18 10.06 0.96
C ASN A 105 -0.08 10.97 0.37
N ILE A 106 -0.10 12.28 0.64
CA ILE A 106 1.00 13.19 0.29
C ILE A 106 1.90 13.39 1.51
N VAL A 107 1.33 13.78 2.65
CA VAL A 107 2.08 14.26 3.81
C VAL A 107 2.76 13.13 4.57
N ALA A 108 2.03 12.05 4.87
CA ALA A 108 2.57 10.93 5.65
C ALA A 108 3.79 10.26 5.01
N PRO A 109 3.80 9.89 3.71
CA PRO A 109 4.96 9.22 3.11
C PRO A 109 6.21 10.11 3.02
N LEU A 110 6.09 11.44 3.06
CA LEU A 110 7.27 12.34 3.10
C LEU A 110 8.07 12.18 4.40
N PHE A 111 7.43 11.75 5.50
CA PHE A 111 8.13 11.42 6.74
C PHE A 111 8.99 10.16 6.65
N LEU A 112 8.96 9.43 5.52
CA LEU A 112 9.90 8.34 5.24
C LEU A 112 11.21 8.82 4.60
N ILE A 113 11.28 10.07 4.13
CA ILE A 113 12.51 10.62 3.51
C ILE A 113 13.71 10.60 4.48
N PRO A 114 13.57 10.93 5.78
CA PRO A 114 14.66 10.81 6.74
C PRO A 114 15.21 9.38 6.87
N SER A 115 14.48 8.35 6.45
CA SER A 115 14.99 6.98 6.40
C SER A 115 16.20 6.82 5.48
N PHE A 116 16.47 7.75 4.54
CA PHE A 116 17.77 7.78 3.85
C PHE A 116 18.96 7.82 4.82
N GLY A 117 18.80 8.51 5.96
CA GLY A 117 19.81 8.63 7.01
C GLY A 117 20.30 7.28 7.55
N MET A 118 19.47 6.23 7.49
CA MET A 118 19.82 4.89 7.98
C MET A 118 21.05 4.28 7.30
N HIS A 119 21.41 4.77 6.11
CA HIS A 119 22.58 4.31 5.35
C HIS A 119 23.89 4.94 5.85
N PHE A 120 23.80 6.06 6.58
CA PHE A 120 24.94 6.89 6.93
C PHE A 120 25.26 6.84 8.43
N VAL A 121 24.27 6.54 9.27
CA VAL A 121 24.44 6.45 10.72
C VAL A 121 24.29 5.02 11.22
N LYS A 122 25.30 4.55 11.96
CA LYS A 122 25.30 3.21 12.57
C LYS A 122 24.66 3.21 13.97
N ASP A 123 24.70 4.35 14.65
CA ASP A 123 24.23 4.52 16.02
C ASP A 123 23.47 5.85 16.18
N GLY A 124 22.52 5.87 17.11
CA GLY A 124 21.74 7.06 17.45
C GLY A 124 20.27 7.01 17.00
N PRO A 125 19.48 8.06 17.28
CA PRO A 125 18.03 8.06 17.04
C PRO A 125 17.64 7.96 15.56
N LEU A 126 18.57 8.27 14.65
CA LEU A 126 18.43 8.15 13.20
C LEU A 126 18.94 6.81 12.63
N ALA A 127 19.60 5.98 13.44
CA ALA A 127 20.00 4.63 13.02
C ALA A 127 18.77 3.78 12.66
N TRP A 128 18.98 2.68 11.96
CA TRP A 128 17.87 1.80 11.53
C TRP A 128 17.07 1.23 12.71
N ASN A 129 17.74 0.99 13.84
CA ASN A 129 17.18 0.58 15.12
C ASN A 129 16.82 1.77 16.04
N GLY A 130 16.99 3.01 15.55
CA GLY A 130 16.70 4.21 16.29
C GLY A 130 15.20 4.41 16.48
N ALA A 131 14.81 4.87 17.68
CA ALA A 131 13.40 5.08 18.02
C ALA A 131 12.69 6.02 17.02
N ILE A 132 13.36 7.08 16.54
CA ILE A 132 12.73 8.03 15.63
C ILE A 132 12.51 7.40 14.26
N THR A 133 13.55 6.82 13.65
CA THR A 133 13.42 6.20 12.33
C THR A 133 12.40 5.07 12.33
N PHE A 134 12.41 4.20 13.35
CA PHE A 134 11.52 3.06 13.42
C PHE A 134 10.05 3.45 13.68
N TRP A 135 9.78 4.27 14.71
CA TRP A 135 8.41 4.65 15.06
C TRP A 135 7.79 5.59 14.04
N VAL A 136 8.56 6.57 13.53
CA VAL A 136 8.05 7.46 12.47
C VAL A 136 7.74 6.68 11.21
N ALA A 137 8.57 5.70 10.82
CA ALA A 137 8.30 4.87 9.67
C ALA A 137 7.00 4.06 9.82
N ILE A 138 6.73 3.51 11.02
CA ILE A 138 5.48 2.81 11.31
C ILE A 138 4.27 3.71 11.08
N PHE A 139 4.28 4.94 11.61
CA PHE A 139 3.14 5.85 11.44
C PHE A 139 3.02 6.39 10.02
N ALA A 140 4.15 6.75 9.40
CA ALA A 140 4.22 7.28 8.04
C ALA A 140 3.73 6.26 6.99
N PHE A 141 3.99 4.98 7.22
CA PHE A 141 3.46 3.89 6.41
C PHE A 141 2.03 3.50 6.80
N GLY A 142 1.77 3.36 8.11
CA GLY A 142 0.51 2.84 8.63
C GLY A 142 -0.68 3.75 8.39
N LEU A 143 -0.52 5.07 8.52
CA LEU A 143 -1.62 6.02 8.37
C LEU A 143 -2.24 6.01 6.96
N PRO A 144 -1.48 6.12 5.85
CA PRO A 144 -2.03 5.97 4.51
C PRO A 144 -2.69 4.61 4.29
N VAL A 145 -2.00 3.52 4.65
CA VAL A 145 -2.49 2.16 4.38
C VAL A 145 -3.81 1.89 5.11
N VAL A 146 -3.88 2.22 6.40
CA VAL A 146 -5.11 2.06 7.19
C VAL A 146 -6.20 2.99 6.65
N GLY A 147 -5.86 4.24 6.30
CA GLY A 147 -6.78 5.20 5.70
C GLY A 147 -7.42 4.65 4.41
N ASP A 148 -6.60 4.12 3.51
CA ASP A 148 -7.04 3.57 2.22
C ASP A 148 -7.91 2.31 2.42
N ILE A 149 -7.51 1.41 3.33
CA ILE A 149 -8.30 0.22 3.68
C ILE A 149 -9.67 0.62 4.22
N LEU A 150 -9.73 1.59 5.14
CA LEU A 150 -10.99 2.05 5.72
C LEU A 150 -11.89 2.73 4.67
N CYS A 151 -11.31 3.50 3.74
CA CYS A 151 -12.07 4.13 2.66
C CYS A 151 -12.67 3.07 1.72
N LEU A 152 -11.86 2.10 1.29
CA LEU A 152 -12.32 1.01 0.42
C LEU A 152 -13.36 0.14 1.12
N THR A 153 -13.16 -0.21 2.39
CA THR A 153 -14.13 -1.01 3.16
C THR A 153 -15.47 -0.29 3.26
N ARG A 154 -15.46 1.02 3.54
CA ARG A 154 -16.68 1.83 3.60
C ARG A 154 -17.38 1.92 2.25
N ALA A 155 -16.63 2.02 1.14
CA ALA A 155 -17.20 2.05 -0.19
C ALA A 155 -17.89 0.71 -0.54
N VAL A 156 -17.23 -0.42 -0.29
CA VAL A 156 -17.81 -1.76 -0.52
C VAL A 156 -19.07 -1.98 0.32
N VAL A 157 -19.07 -1.55 1.58
CA VAL A 157 -20.27 -1.66 2.45
C VAL A 157 -21.42 -0.80 1.92
N LYS A 158 -21.12 0.38 1.38
CA LYS A 158 -22.11 1.32 0.83
C LYS A 158 -22.69 0.87 -0.52
N GLU A 159 -21.97 0.04 -1.27
CA GLU A 159 -22.41 -0.53 -2.55
C GLU A 159 -23.35 -1.76 -2.41
N ARG A 160 -23.68 -2.22 -1.19
CA ARG A 160 -24.80 -3.17 -0.98
C ARG A 160 -26.12 -2.38 -0.94
N PRO A 161 -27.17 -2.75 -1.71
CA PRO A 161 -27.70 -4.12 -1.77
C PRO A 161 -28.27 -4.55 -3.15
N VAL A 162 -27.75 -5.61 -3.78
CA VAL A 162 -28.58 -6.37 -4.74
C VAL A 162 -29.35 -7.40 -3.95
N ARG A 163 -30.59 -7.05 -3.61
CA ARG A 163 -31.54 -7.96 -2.97
C ARG A 163 -31.92 -8.96 -4.07
N VAL A 164 -31.72 -10.26 -3.82
CA VAL A 164 -32.03 -11.35 -4.79
C VAL A 164 -33.47 -11.25 -5.35
N THR A 165 -34.36 -10.54 -4.65
CA THR A 165 -35.70 -10.16 -5.12
C THR A 165 -35.73 -9.34 -6.41
N ASP A 166 -34.74 -8.49 -6.70
CA ASP A 166 -34.78 -7.61 -7.90
C ASP A 166 -34.58 -8.41 -9.21
N VAL A 167 -33.82 -9.50 -9.14
CA VAL A 167 -33.60 -10.44 -10.25
C VAL A 167 -34.85 -11.30 -10.51
N VAL A 168 -35.68 -11.52 -9.49
CA VAL A 168 -36.92 -12.33 -9.60
C VAL A 168 -38.06 -11.50 -10.18
N THR A 169 -38.19 -10.22 -9.80
CA THR A 169 -39.22 -9.33 -10.37
C THR A 169 -39.00 -9.04 -11.85
N ASP A 170 -37.75 -8.86 -12.30
CA ASP A 170 -37.43 -8.64 -13.72
C ASP A 170 -37.77 -9.85 -14.60
N ARG A 171 -37.57 -11.07 -14.07
CA ARG A 171 -37.95 -12.31 -14.77
C ARG A 171 -39.46 -12.56 -14.81
N SER A 172 -40.22 -12.07 -13.83
CA SER A 172 -41.68 -12.21 -13.81
C SER A 172 -42.42 -11.28 -14.76
N GLY A 173 -41.80 -10.19 -15.23
CA GLY A 173 -42.40 -9.24 -16.18
C GLY A 173 -42.38 -9.70 -17.64
N PHE A 174 -41.63 -10.75 -17.96
CA PHE A 174 -41.42 -11.22 -19.34
C PHE A 174 -42.42 -12.30 -19.80
N GLY A 175 -43.41 -12.65 -18.98
CA GLY A 175 -44.27 -13.81 -19.20
C GLY A 175 -45.76 -13.54 -19.08
N THR A 176 -46.33 -12.62 -19.87
CA THR A 176 -47.75 -12.65 -20.28
C THR A 176 -48.01 -11.61 -21.37
N LYS A 177 -47.78 -11.98 -22.63
CA LYS A 177 -48.54 -11.48 -23.77
C LYS A 177 -48.80 -12.67 -24.69
N SER A 178 -49.90 -13.39 -24.41
CA SER A 178 -50.59 -14.28 -25.34
C SER A 178 -51.65 -13.49 -26.09
#